data_AF-A0A6L9G331-F1
#
_entry.id   AF-A0A6L9G331-F1
#
_cell.length_a   1.000
_cell.length_b   1.000
_cell.length_c   1.000
_cell.angle_alpha   90.00
_cell.angle_beta   90.00
_cell.angle_gamma   90.00
#
_symmetry.space_group_name_H-M   'P 1'
#
loop_
_entity.id
_entity.type
_entity.pdbx_description
1 polymer ?
#
loop_
_entity_poly.entity_id
_entity_poly.type
_entity_poly.pdbx_seq_one_letter_code
_entity_poly.pdbx_strand_id
1 'polypeptide(L)'
;MVRVDPQPLGDQSPHADPARYARGWHCLGLSHRFRDGGVHRLAAFGVTLQVQADGQDQLTARLEAGHSPQDLSCLEQDGLFYVWHDPQGNPPPQDLTIPRLRSGTGAEDDEDLEWSAWAWKETTLAASTGQVMEHVVHLADSPHVTESEQLYFKNVFEGQLATQYFEGPLHHSYQLQDPAPNAATIQLADSVASYYGPAVMIAQLDYVMQDRNLDAIVLTAHYPIDERHLVLMTGVMVRTEQPPAPELKTAAAGHATQILRSITGAVRAQLDDAAATGCRAARGASSPVAALHRWYSQFFVDEQDVSPQMTERFEYEVDTTMPMDLWTRSSARNLILRRVNGKQLA
;
A
#
# COMPACT_ATOMS: atom_id res chain seq x y z
N MET A 1 -2.73 10.99 -32.18
CA MET A 1 -2.10 11.98 -31.28
C MET A 1 -3.13 13.07 -31.03
N VAL A 2 -3.91 12.95 -29.96
CA VAL A 2 -4.95 13.93 -29.61
C VAL A 2 -4.58 14.45 -28.22
N ARG A 3 -4.04 15.67 -28.20
CA ARG A 3 -3.89 16.48 -27.00
C ARG A 3 -5.24 17.14 -26.74
N VAL A 4 -5.75 17.01 -25.53
CA VAL A 4 -6.86 17.81 -25.03
C VAL A 4 -6.26 18.82 -24.07
N ASP A 5 -6.25 20.09 -24.47
CA ASP A 5 -5.88 21.22 -23.61
C ASP A 5 -6.93 21.39 -22.51
N PRO A 6 -6.56 21.51 -21.23
CA PRO A 6 -7.50 21.86 -20.17
C PRO A 6 -7.81 23.36 -20.22
N GLN A 7 -9.10 23.71 -20.35
CA GLN A 7 -9.59 25.08 -20.17
C GLN A 7 -9.48 25.52 -18.69
N PRO A 8 -9.33 26.83 -18.43
CA PRO A 8 -9.03 27.36 -17.09
C PRO A 8 -10.24 27.29 -16.15
N LEU A 9 -9.99 26.83 -14.92
CA LEU A 9 -10.96 26.80 -13.83
C LEU A 9 -11.30 28.23 -13.38
N GLY A 10 -12.59 28.53 -13.36
CA GLY A 10 -13.15 29.77 -12.83
C GLY A 10 -13.07 29.83 -11.30
N ASP A 11 -12.79 31.03 -10.84
CA ASP A 11 -12.54 31.46 -9.46
C ASP A 11 -13.82 31.40 -8.59
N GLN A 12 -13.85 30.54 -7.56
CA GLN A 12 -14.64 30.72 -6.33
C GLN A 12 -13.99 29.97 -5.16
N SER A 13 -13.42 30.72 -4.23
CA SER A 13 -13.06 30.23 -2.88
C SER A 13 -14.13 30.63 -1.88
N PRO A 14 -14.62 29.72 -1.02
CA PRO A 14 -14.94 30.04 0.36
C PRO A 14 -13.72 29.69 1.24
N HIS A 15 -13.45 30.46 2.29
CA HIS A 15 -12.36 30.22 3.23
C HIS A 15 -12.37 28.76 3.76
N ALA A 16 -11.58 27.89 3.14
CA ALA A 16 -11.22 26.58 3.65
C ALA A 16 -9.97 26.77 4.51
N ASP A 17 -9.93 26.15 5.70
CA ASP A 17 -8.63 25.84 6.31
C ASP A 17 -7.76 25.21 5.22
N PRO A 18 -6.49 25.61 5.04
CA PRO A 18 -5.65 25.03 4.02
C PRO A 18 -5.65 23.51 4.19
N ALA A 19 -5.92 22.80 3.10
CA ALA A 19 -5.96 21.34 3.04
C ALA A 19 -4.84 20.74 3.89
N ARG A 20 -5.19 20.04 4.99
CA ARG A 20 -4.21 19.36 5.82
C ARG A 20 -3.90 17.99 5.23
N TYR A 21 -2.65 17.77 4.85
CA TYR A 21 -2.19 16.47 4.37
C TYR A 21 -1.58 15.65 5.51
N ALA A 22 -1.63 14.32 5.37
CA ALA A 22 -1.21 13.40 6.41
C ALA A 22 0.26 13.61 6.82
N ARG A 23 0.54 13.63 8.13
CA ARG A 23 1.89 13.54 8.68
C ARG A 23 2.42 12.12 8.50
N GLY A 24 3.54 11.94 7.82
CA GLY A 24 4.08 10.61 7.56
C GLY A 24 5.04 10.49 6.38
N TRP A 25 5.62 9.30 6.24
CA TRP A 25 6.38 8.90 5.06
C TRP A 25 5.48 8.65 3.85
N HIS A 26 5.85 9.21 2.71
CA HIS A 26 5.19 9.02 1.43
C HIS A 26 6.22 8.56 0.39
N CYS A 27 5.93 7.47 -0.33
CA CYS A 27 6.77 7.02 -1.44
C CYS A 27 6.53 7.90 -2.67
N LEU A 28 7.58 8.36 -3.36
CA LEU A 28 7.49 9.10 -4.63
C LEU A 28 7.76 8.22 -5.86
N GLY A 29 8.10 6.95 -5.62
CA GLY A 29 8.35 5.94 -6.64
C GLY A 29 9.80 5.46 -6.69
N LEU A 30 10.17 4.85 -7.83
CA LEU A 30 11.50 4.28 -8.06
C LEU A 30 12.59 5.36 -8.03
N SER A 31 13.60 5.23 -7.16
CA SER A 31 14.59 6.29 -6.94
C SER A 31 15.37 6.66 -8.21
N HIS A 32 15.70 5.68 -9.06
CA HIS A 32 16.42 5.90 -10.31
C HIS A 32 15.69 6.83 -11.30
N ARG A 33 14.37 7.01 -11.18
CA ARG A 33 13.61 7.94 -12.04
C ARG A 33 14.03 9.40 -11.86
N PHE A 34 14.68 9.70 -10.72
CA PHE A 34 15.10 11.04 -10.32
C PHE A 34 16.59 11.31 -10.59
N ARG A 35 17.27 10.41 -11.30
CA ARG A 35 18.72 10.42 -11.56
C ARG A 35 19.04 10.63 -13.04
N ASP A 36 18.25 11.45 -13.74
CA ASP A 36 18.50 11.79 -15.15
C ASP A 36 19.31 13.10 -15.33
N GLY A 37 19.78 13.69 -14.22
CA GLY A 37 20.53 14.94 -14.17
C GLY A 37 19.67 16.21 -14.13
N GLY A 38 18.34 16.08 -14.09
CA GLY A 38 17.40 17.19 -14.03
C GLY A 38 16.70 17.38 -12.68
N VAL A 39 15.98 18.50 -12.57
CA VAL A 39 15.03 18.75 -11.48
C VAL A 39 13.66 18.24 -11.89
N HIS A 40 13.15 17.25 -11.18
CA HIS A 40 11.81 16.70 -11.38
C HIS A 40 10.80 17.50 -10.57
N ARG A 41 9.67 17.85 -11.18
CA ARG A 41 8.57 18.55 -10.52
C ARG A 41 7.37 17.64 -10.44
N LEU A 42 6.93 17.36 -9.22
CA LEU A 42 5.73 16.58 -8.92
C LEU A 42 4.69 17.52 -8.30
N ALA A 43 3.41 17.28 -8.58
CA ALA A 43 2.34 17.92 -7.82
C ALA A 43 2.07 17.06 -6.59
N ALA A 44 2.31 17.60 -5.39
CA ALA A 44 2.15 16.87 -4.14
C ALA A 44 1.82 17.84 -3.00
N PHE A 45 0.98 17.40 -2.07
CA PHE A 45 0.61 18.18 -0.88
C PHE A 45 0.08 19.59 -1.22
N GLY A 46 -0.68 19.70 -2.31
CA GLY A 46 -1.29 20.95 -2.77
C GLY A 46 -0.31 21.95 -3.39
N VAL A 47 0.97 21.59 -3.53
CA VAL A 47 2.03 22.45 -4.07
C VAL A 47 2.92 21.70 -5.05
N THR A 48 3.93 22.38 -5.59
CA THR A 48 4.98 21.72 -6.37
C THR A 48 6.04 21.16 -5.44
N LEU A 49 6.36 19.88 -5.59
CA LEU A 49 7.48 19.20 -4.95
C LEU A 49 8.60 19.02 -5.98
N GLN A 50 9.76 19.62 -5.72
CA GLN A 50 10.96 19.42 -6.52
C GLN A 50 11.78 18.25 -5.97
N VAL A 51 12.23 17.36 -6.86
CA VAL A 51 13.12 16.24 -6.54
C VAL A 51 14.33 16.29 -7.47
N GLN A 52 15.53 16.19 -6.93
CA GLN A 52 16.77 16.15 -7.71
C GLN A 52 17.85 15.37 -6.96
N ALA A 53 18.80 14.80 -7.70
CA ALA A 53 20.07 14.36 -7.14
C ALA A 53 20.97 15.57 -6.86
N ASP A 54 21.63 15.59 -5.70
CA ASP A 54 22.64 16.57 -5.37
C ASP A 54 24.01 16.24 -6.00
N GLY A 55 25.03 17.05 -5.72
CA GLY A 55 26.39 16.83 -6.23
C GLY A 55 27.09 15.56 -5.73
N GLN A 56 26.49 14.84 -4.77
CA GLN A 56 26.96 13.57 -4.22
C GLN A 56 26.08 12.38 -4.62
N ASP A 57 25.17 12.58 -5.59
CA ASP A 57 24.21 11.57 -6.02
C ASP A 57 23.24 11.16 -4.88
N GLN A 58 22.94 12.06 -3.94
CA GLN A 58 21.86 11.88 -2.96
C GLN A 58 20.58 12.59 -3.43
N LEU A 59 19.45 11.89 -3.38
CA LEU A 59 18.17 12.48 -3.73
C LEU A 59 17.68 13.41 -2.62
N THR A 60 17.29 14.61 -3.02
CA THR A 60 16.74 15.66 -2.15
C THR A 60 15.36 16.05 -2.63
N ALA A 61 14.49 16.47 -1.71
CA ALA A 61 13.13 16.90 -2.02
C ALA A 61 12.77 18.19 -1.31
N ARG A 62 12.07 19.09 -2.02
CA ARG A 62 11.73 20.44 -1.55
C ARG A 62 10.34 20.86 -2.00
N LEU A 63 9.49 21.29 -1.06
CA LEU A 63 8.20 21.90 -1.35
C LEU A 63 8.37 23.36 -1.75
N GLU A 64 7.72 23.76 -2.84
CA GLU A 64 7.61 25.16 -3.27
C GLU A 64 6.30 25.78 -2.75
N ALA A 65 6.22 25.93 -1.42
CA ALA A 65 5.06 26.55 -0.76
C ALA A 65 5.22 28.08 -0.67
N GLY A 66 4.64 28.81 -1.62
CA GLY A 66 4.61 30.28 -1.59
C GLY A 66 5.99 30.95 -1.68
N HIS A 67 6.32 31.83 -0.74
CA HIS A 67 7.55 32.66 -0.78
C HIS A 67 8.79 31.99 -0.15
N SER A 68 8.66 30.79 0.42
CA SER A 68 9.79 30.11 1.08
C SER A 68 9.76 28.62 0.79
N PRO A 69 10.75 28.08 0.08
CA PRO A 69 10.85 26.65 -0.11
C PRO A 69 11.15 25.94 1.21
N GLN A 70 10.60 24.73 1.38
CA GLN A 70 10.83 23.87 2.54
C GLN A 70 11.52 22.57 2.10
N ASP A 71 12.70 22.31 2.63
CA ASP A 71 13.40 21.04 2.43
C ASP A 71 12.74 19.94 3.28
N LEU A 72 12.52 18.77 2.69
CA LEU A 72 11.90 17.62 3.37
C LEU A 72 12.96 16.60 3.79
N SER A 73 12.72 15.90 4.90
CA SER A 73 13.51 14.71 5.24
C SER A 73 13.25 13.62 4.20
N CYS A 74 14.32 13.03 3.70
CA CYS A 74 14.28 12.06 2.61
C CYS A 74 14.84 10.71 3.08
N LEU A 75 14.28 9.62 2.56
CA LEU A 75 14.78 8.26 2.75
C LEU A 75 14.86 7.58 1.39
N GLU A 76 16.02 7.03 1.06
CA GLU A 76 16.18 6.15 -0.10
C GLU A 76 16.49 4.73 0.40
N GLN A 77 15.63 3.79 0.04
CA GLN A 77 15.78 2.40 0.48
C GLN A 77 15.11 1.45 -0.53
N ASP A 78 15.73 0.29 -0.75
CA ASP A 78 15.21 -0.77 -1.64
C ASP A 78 14.90 -0.31 -3.08
N GLY A 79 15.61 0.73 -3.56
CA GLY A 79 15.40 1.33 -4.88
C GLY A 79 14.17 2.25 -4.97
N LEU A 80 13.62 2.66 -3.83
CA LEU A 80 12.48 3.56 -3.69
C LEU A 80 12.89 4.84 -2.97
N PHE A 81 12.27 5.95 -3.35
CA PHE A 81 12.49 7.26 -2.73
C PHE A 81 11.26 7.68 -1.93
N TYR A 82 11.47 8.08 -0.69
CA TYR A 82 10.42 8.49 0.25
C TYR A 82 10.71 9.88 0.80
N VAL A 83 9.64 10.63 1.08
CA VAL A 83 9.71 11.93 1.74
C VAL A 83 8.85 11.93 2.99
N TRP A 84 9.33 12.59 4.03
CA TRP A 84 8.58 12.89 5.23
C TRP A 84 7.80 14.18 5.03
N HIS A 85 6.49 14.12 5.19
CA HIS A 85 5.64 15.30 5.22
C HIS A 85 5.11 15.48 6.65
N ASP A 86 5.23 16.70 7.19
CA ASP A 86 4.60 17.10 8.44
C ASP A 86 4.21 18.59 8.38
N PRO A 87 2.91 18.93 8.49
CA PRO A 87 2.46 20.32 8.58
C PRO A 87 3.09 21.11 9.75
N GLN A 88 3.49 20.43 10.83
CA GLN A 88 4.16 21.07 11.98
C GLN A 88 5.65 21.29 11.74
N GLY A 89 6.21 20.74 10.66
CA GLY A 89 7.62 20.89 10.29
C GLY A 89 8.58 20.08 11.15
N ASN A 90 8.11 19.12 11.95
CA ASN A 90 8.98 18.27 12.76
C ASN A 90 9.66 17.22 11.87
N PRO A 91 10.89 16.78 12.22
CA PRO A 91 11.54 15.66 11.55
C PRO A 91 10.81 14.33 11.84
N PRO A 92 11.03 13.29 11.02
CA PRO A 92 10.46 11.96 11.28
C PRO A 92 10.95 11.41 12.64
N PRO A 93 10.06 10.86 13.48
CA PRO A 93 10.44 10.11 14.68
C PRO A 93 11.34 8.90 14.33
N GLN A 94 12.26 8.53 15.22
CA GLN A 94 13.21 7.43 14.97
C GLN A 94 12.53 6.06 14.87
N ASP A 95 11.44 5.87 15.60
CA ASP A 95 10.61 4.66 15.66
C ASP A 95 9.63 4.54 14.48
N LEU A 96 9.45 5.62 13.70
CA LEU A 96 8.59 5.67 12.54
C LEU A 96 9.42 5.72 11.25
N THR A 97 9.89 4.56 10.82
CA THR A 97 10.64 4.39 9.58
C THR A 97 9.99 3.36 8.65
N ILE A 98 10.37 3.40 7.38
CA ILE A 98 9.99 2.35 6.43
C ILE A 98 10.97 1.18 6.61
N PRO A 99 10.49 -0.03 6.90
CA PRO A 99 11.36 -1.18 7.13
C PRO A 99 12.10 -1.55 5.84
N ARG A 100 13.30 -2.10 5.99
CA ARG A 100 14.09 -2.59 4.88
C ARG A 100 13.54 -3.93 4.39
N LEU A 101 13.22 -3.98 3.10
CA LEU A 101 12.52 -5.10 2.47
C LEU A 101 13.46 -6.25 2.09
N ARG A 102 14.70 -5.91 1.71
CA ARG A 102 15.67 -6.90 1.19
C ARG A 102 16.50 -7.56 2.28
N SER A 103 16.33 -7.18 3.54
CA SER A 103 17.05 -7.77 4.68
C SER A 103 16.15 -8.77 5.42
N GLY A 104 16.20 -10.04 5.01
CA GLY A 104 15.79 -11.17 5.86
C GLY A 104 14.58 -11.99 5.40
N THR A 105 14.64 -13.29 5.74
CA THR A 105 13.65 -14.38 5.63
C THR A 105 13.82 -15.42 4.51
N GLY A 106 14.96 -15.44 3.83
CA GLY A 106 15.43 -16.72 3.27
C GLY A 106 15.70 -17.67 4.44
N ALA A 107 15.11 -18.87 4.41
CA ALA A 107 15.72 -19.98 5.14
C ALA A 107 17.20 -20.04 4.71
N GLU A 108 18.10 -20.41 5.62
CA GLU A 108 19.54 -20.53 5.35
C GLU A 108 19.87 -21.52 4.19
N ASP A 109 18.86 -22.11 3.56
CA ASP A 109 18.92 -23.10 2.48
C ASP A 109 18.76 -22.52 1.06
N ASP A 110 18.43 -21.23 0.87
CA ASP A 110 18.20 -20.59 -0.46
C ASP A 110 19.24 -19.51 -0.80
N GLU A 111 20.54 -19.80 -0.67
CA GLU A 111 21.63 -18.85 -0.97
C GLU A 111 21.64 -18.36 -2.44
N ASP A 112 20.99 -19.08 -3.37
CA ASP A 112 20.99 -18.79 -4.81
C ASP A 112 19.84 -17.88 -5.28
N LEU A 113 18.91 -17.50 -4.40
CA LEU A 113 17.74 -16.69 -4.77
C LEU A 113 17.90 -15.23 -4.35
N GLU A 114 17.66 -14.32 -5.30
CA GLU A 114 17.68 -12.88 -5.05
C GLU A 114 16.32 -12.24 -5.36
N TRP A 115 16.05 -11.07 -4.78
CA TRP A 115 14.86 -10.29 -5.10
C TRP A 115 14.98 -9.68 -6.50
N SER A 116 13.97 -9.91 -7.34
CA SER A 116 13.86 -9.27 -8.65
C SER A 116 13.81 -7.74 -8.54
N ALA A 117 14.10 -7.05 -9.66
CA ALA A 117 13.74 -5.65 -9.78
C ALA A 117 12.22 -5.44 -9.62
N TRP A 118 11.81 -4.24 -9.20
CA TRP A 118 10.41 -3.87 -9.07
C TRP A 118 9.67 -3.92 -10.41
N ALA A 119 8.59 -4.69 -10.45
CA ALA A 119 7.55 -4.52 -11.45
C ALA A 119 6.59 -3.42 -10.97
N TRP A 120 6.69 -2.23 -11.56
CA TRP A 120 6.06 -1.01 -11.05
C TRP A 120 4.90 -0.53 -11.92
N LYS A 121 3.83 -0.06 -11.28
CA LYS A 121 2.68 0.60 -11.90
C LYS A 121 2.23 1.79 -11.06
N GLU A 122 1.80 2.85 -11.71
CA GLU A 122 1.24 4.03 -11.05
C GLU A 122 0.08 4.61 -11.84
N THR A 123 -0.83 5.31 -11.16
CA THR A 123 -1.95 6.01 -11.77
C THR A 123 -2.36 7.21 -10.91
N THR A 124 -3.00 8.20 -11.52
CA THR A 124 -3.65 9.29 -10.80
C THR A 124 -5.11 8.92 -10.56
N LEU A 125 -5.57 9.06 -9.32
CA LEU A 125 -6.92 8.73 -8.90
C LEU A 125 -7.60 9.98 -8.33
N ALA A 126 -8.82 10.25 -8.78
CA ALA A 126 -9.69 11.25 -8.17
C ALA A 126 -10.40 10.63 -6.96
N ALA A 127 -9.71 10.63 -5.81
CA ALA A 127 -10.21 10.14 -4.54
C ALA A 127 -9.44 10.80 -3.39
N SER A 128 -10.04 10.78 -2.19
CA SER A 128 -9.30 11.11 -0.95
C SER A 128 -8.43 9.93 -0.52
N THR A 129 -7.35 10.19 0.21
CA THR A 129 -6.45 9.13 0.70
C THR A 129 -7.15 8.16 1.63
N GLY A 130 -8.08 8.63 2.47
CA GLY A 130 -8.88 7.77 3.36
C GLY A 130 -9.72 6.73 2.62
N GLN A 131 -10.22 7.04 1.41
CA GLN A 131 -10.95 6.06 0.59
C GLN A 131 -10.02 4.98 0.04
N VAL A 132 -8.78 5.33 -0.30
CA VAL A 132 -7.79 4.32 -0.69
C VAL A 132 -7.48 3.41 0.49
N MET A 133 -7.33 3.93 1.70
CA MET A 133 -7.03 3.13 2.90
C MET A 133 -8.09 2.05 3.17
N GLU A 134 -9.36 2.30 2.84
CA GLU A 134 -10.44 1.33 3.09
C GLU A 134 -10.24 -0.02 2.38
N HIS A 135 -9.39 -0.11 1.35
CA HIS A 135 -9.12 -1.40 0.69
C HIS A 135 -8.55 -2.46 1.64
N VAL A 136 -7.91 -2.06 2.74
CA VAL A 136 -7.31 -2.95 3.75
C VAL A 136 -8.35 -3.72 4.55
N VAL A 137 -9.55 -3.16 4.70
CA VAL A 137 -10.65 -3.77 5.47
C VAL A 137 -11.71 -4.39 4.55
N HIS A 138 -11.88 -3.86 3.33
CA HIS A 138 -12.89 -4.33 2.38
C HIS A 138 -12.55 -5.64 1.67
N LEU A 139 -11.32 -6.16 1.80
CA LEU A 139 -10.97 -7.44 1.18
C LEU A 139 -11.81 -8.62 1.75
N ALA A 140 -12.28 -8.49 3.00
CA ALA A 140 -13.21 -9.44 3.62
C ALA A 140 -14.65 -9.34 3.07
N ASP A 141 -15.13 -8.12 2.79
CA ASP A 141 -16.53 -7.83 2.48
C ASP A 141 -16.82 -7.73 0.96
N SER A 142 -15.87 -8.13 0.12
CA SER A 142 -16.02 -8.07 -1.33
C SER A 142 -17.07 -9.09 -1.81
N PRO A 143 -18.08 -8.71 -2.63
CA PRO A 143 -19.13 -9.61 -3.14
C PRO A 143 -18.61 -10.70 -4.08
N HIS A 144 -17.31 -10.67 -4.39
CA HIS A 144 -16.59 -11.65 -5.19
C HIS A 144 -15.81 -12.66 -4.35
N VAL A 145 -15.93 -12.57 -3.03
CA VAL A 145 -15.55 -13.60 -2.07
C VAL A 145 -16.81 -14.39 -1.74
N THR A 146 -16.85 -15.66 -2.09
CA THR A 146 -17.74 -16.57 -1.39
C THR A 146 -17.14 -16.80 0.00
N GLU A 147 -17.87 -16.52 1.07
CA GLU A 147 -17.48 -16.78 2.48
C GLU A 147 -16.88 -18.19 2.69
N SER A 148 -17.17 -19.13 1.79
CA SER A 148 -16.66 -20.49 1.77
C SER A 148 -15.21 -20.69 1.34
N GLU A 149 -14.51 -19.67 0.81
CA GLU A 149 -13.16 -19.81 0.25
C GLU A 149 -12.04 -19.15 1.08
N GLN A 150 -12.32 -18.17 1.94
CA GLN A 150 -11.31 -17.55 2.82
C GLN A 150 -10.96 -18.48 3.99
N LEU A 151 -9.66 -18.70 4.23
CA LEU A 151 -9.22 -19.52 5.37
C LEU A 151 -9.03 -18.67 6.63
N TYR A 152 -8.49 -17.46 6.48
CA TYR A 152 -8.25 -16.55 7.60
C TYR A 152 -8.21 -15.09 7.12
N PHE A 153 -8.86 -14.20 7.86
CA PHE A 153 -8.76 -12.76 7.65
C PHE A 153 -8.81 -12.01 8.99
N LYS A 154 -7.83 -11.14 9.21
CA LYS A 154 -7.75 -10.33 10.42
C LYS A 154 -7.16 -8.96 10.15
N ASN A 155 -7.74 -7.93 10.74
CA ASN A 155 -7.13 -6.61 10.83
C ASN A 155 -6.66 -6.33 12.26
N VAL A 156 -5.51 -5.66 12.37
CA VAL A 156 -4.95 -5.15 13.62
C VAL A 156 -4.49 -3.72 13.38
N PHE A 157 -4.99 -2.76 14.17
CA PHE A 157 -4.55 -1.37 14.13
C PHE A 157 -3.93 -1.02 15.48
N GLU A 158 -2.68 -0.58 15.51
CA GLU A 158 -1.97 -0.28 16.75
C GLU A 158 -0.84 0.72 16.48
N GLY A 159 -0.71 1.74 17.34
CA GLY A 159 0.22 2.84 17.14
C GLY A 159 0.02 3.47 15.76
N GLN A 160 1.09 3.48 14.97
CA GLN A 160 1.13 3.99 13.61
C GLN A 160 1.10 2.91 12.53
N LEU A 161 0.71 1.68 12.90
CA LEU A 161 0.60 0.55 12.00
C LEU A 161 -0.85 0.10 11.83
N ALA A 162 -1.21 -0.22 10.59
CA ALA A 162 -2.45 -0.91 10.27
C ALA A 162 -2.14 -2.16 9.45
N THR A 163 -2.37 -3.34 10.05
CA THR A 163 -2.01 -4.63 9.49
C THR A 163 -3.24 -5.43 9.09
N GLN A 164 -3.17 -6.05 7.92
CA GLN A 164 -4.08 -7.09 7.44
C GLN A 164 -3.31 -8.41 7.39
N TYR A 165 -3.93 -9.45 7.93
CA TYR A 165 -3.53 -10.83 7.75
C TYR A 165 -4.56 -11.52 6.86
N PHE A 166 -4.08 -12.26 5.87
CA PHE A 166 -4.91 -13.00 4.94
C PHE A 166 -4.30 -14.38 4.68
N GLU A 167 -5.13 -15.42 4.75
CA GLU A 167 -4.81 -16.75 4.25
C GLU A 167 -5.98 -17.27 3.42
N GLY A 168 -5.68 -17.77 2.23
CA GLY A 168 -6.69 -18.41 1.39
C GLY A 168 -6.26 -18.51 -0.07
N PRO A 169 -7.13 -19.05 -0.93
CA PRO A 169 -6.98 -18.92 -2.38
C PRO A 169 -6.79 -17.46 -2.76
N LEU A 170 -6.02 -17.20 -3.82
CA LEU A 170 -5.81 -15.84 -4.30
C LEU A 170 -7.16 -15.18 -4.59
N HIS A 171 -7.45 -14.08 -3.90
CA HIS A 171 -8.70 -13.34 -4.04
C HIS A 171 -8.96 -13.03 -5.52
N HIS A 172 -10.20 -13.22 -5.99
CA HIS A 172 -10.55 -13.11 -7.41
C HIS A 172 -10.17 -11.76 -8.02
N SER A 173 -10.26 -10.66 -7.27
CA SER A 173 -9.83 -9.35 -7.76
C SER A 173 -8.32 -9.23 -8.01
N TYR A 174 -7.50 -10.14 -7.46
CA TYR A 174 -6.06 -10.22 -7.71
C TYR A 174 -5.68 -11.32 -8.72
N GLN A 175 -6.64 -12.12 -9.19
CA GLN A 175 -6.40 -13.09 -10.25
C GLN A 175 -6.16 -12.37 -11.59
N LEU A 176 -5.16 -12.84 -12.34
CA LEU A 176 -4.88 -12.32 -13.68
C LEU A 176 -6.05 -12.64 -14.61
N GLN A 177 -6.56 -11.62 -15.31
CA GLN A 177 -7.68 -11.80 -16.25
C GLN A 177 -7.30 -12.59 -17.50
N ASP A 178 -6.07 -12.42 -17.99
CA ASP A 178 -5.53 -13.12 -19.15
C ASP A 178 -4.22 -13.84 -18.78
N PRO A 179 -4.28 -14.98 -18.08
CA PRO A 179 -3.09 -15.75 -17.75
C PRO A 179 -2.48 -16.38 -19.01
N ALA A 180 -1.16 -16.55 -19.02
CA ALA A 180 -0.51 -17.31 -20.09
C ALA A 180 -1.05 -18.76 -20.11
N PRO A 181 -1.08 -19.44 -21.28
CA PRO A 181 -1.72 -20.76 -21.41
C PRO A 181 -1.18 -21.84 -20.45
N ASN A 182 0.07 -21.68 -19.99
CA ASN A 182 0.74 -22.57 -19.04
C ASN A 182 1.18 -21.81 -17.77
N ALA A 183 0.53 -20.69 -17.44
CA ALA A 183 0.88 -19.94 -16.24
C ALA A 183 0.65 -20.81 -15.01
N ALA A 184 1.69 -20.97 -14.19
CA ALA A 184 1.58 -21.66 -12.92
C ALA A 184 0.49 -20.97 -12.07
N THR A 185 -0.44 -21.76 -11.56
CA THR A 185 -1.60 -21.26 -10.81
C THR A 185 -1.25 -21.13 -9.33
N ILE A 186 -1.58 -19.98 -8.75
CA ILE A 186 -1.47 -19.76 -7.30
C ILE A 186 -2.64 -20.48 -6.62
N GLN A 187 -2.34 -21.50 -5.81
CA GLN A 187 -3.33 -22.28 -5.08
C GLN A 187 -3.69 -21.63 -3.75
N LEU A 188 -2.69 -21.10 -3.05
CA LEU A 188 -2.83 -20.42 -1.77
C LEU A 188 -1.94 -19.19 -1.74
N ALA A 189 -2.42 -18.13 -1.08
CA ALA A 189 -1.65 -16.98 -0.67
C ALA A 189 -1.75 -16.83 0.85
N ASP A 190 -0.59 -16.78 1.50
CA ASP A 190 -0.43 -16.30 2.88
C ASP A 190 0.17 -14.89 2.80
N SER A 191 -0.49 -13.92 3.44
CA SER A 191 -0.09 -12.52 3.36
C SER A 191 -0.18 -11.80 4.70
N VAL A 192 0.87 -11.04 4.99
CA VAL A 192 0.88 -10.02 6.04
C VAL A 192 1.14 -8.68 5.37
N ALA A 193 0.14 -7.81 5.38
CA ALA A 193 0.17 -6.48 4.76
C ALA A 193 0.04 -5.39 5.81
N SER A 194 1.10 -4.59 6.01
CA SER A 194 1.13 -3.53 7.01
C SER A 194 1.33 -2.17 6.36
N TYR A 195 0.45 -1.22 6.70
CA TYR A 195 0.68 0.20 6.51
C TYR A 195 1.66 0.72 7.56
N TYR A 196 2.75 1.32 7.10
CA TYR A 196 3.75 2.04 7.88
C TYR A 196 3.43 3.54 7.80
N GLY A 197 2.65 4.02 8.76
CA GLY A 197 2.08 5.36 8.72
C GLY A 197 0.96 5.49 7.67
N PRO A 198 0.75 6.68 7.09
CA PRO A 198 -0.49 6.99 6.38
C PRO A 198 -0.55 6.55 4.92
N ALA A 199 0.56 6.10 4.33
CA ALA A 199 0.71 6.14 2.88
C ALA A 199 1.57 5.03 2.25
N VAL A 200 2.20 4.17 3.04
CA VAL A 200 3.06 3.09 2.54
C VAL A 200 2.63 1.77 3.15
N MET A 201 2.02 0.91 2.34
CA MET A 201 1.72 -0.46 2.70
C MET A 201 2.75 -1.40 2.10
N ILE A 202 3.28 -2.29 2.92
CA ILE A 202 4.16 -3.38 2.50
C ILE A 202 3.45 -4.69 2.84
N ALA A 203 3.24 -5.52 1.83
CA ALA A 203 2.73 -6.87 1.98
C ALA A 203 3.82 -7.87 1.65
N GLN A 204 4.11 -8.75 2.60
CA GLN A 204 4.89 -9.96 2.38
C GLN A 204 3.92 -11.07 2.03
N LEU A 205 4.16 -11.75 0.91
CA LEU A 205 3.31 -12.82 0.41
C LEU A 205 4.13 -14.07 0.19
N ASP A 206 3.57 -15.18 0.62
CA ASP A 206 4.07 -16.52 0.37
C ASP A 206 3.03 -17.23 -0.51
N TYR A 207 3.35 -17.39 -1.80
CA TYR A 207 2.48 -18.09 -2.74
C TYR A 207 2.81 -19.57 -2.79
N VAL A 208 1.79 -20.40 -2.64
CA VAL A 208 1.87 -21.83 -2.90
C VAL A 208 1.37 -22.09 -4.33
N MET A 209 2.27 -22.57 -5.18
CA MET A 209 1.97 -22.99 -6.56
C MET A 209 2.02 -24.52 -6.65
N GLN A 210 1.54 -25.09 -7.76
CA GLN A 210 1.53 -26.55 -7.95
C GLN A 210 2.92 -27.20 -7.90
N ASP A 211 3.94 -26.48 -8.36
CA ASP A 211 5.30 -26.97 -8.59
C ASP A 211 6.35 -26.38 -7.64
N ARG A 212 6.04 -25.24 -7.00
CA ARG A 212 6.98 -24.50 -6.14
C ARG A 212 6.26 -23.55 -5.18
N ASN A 213 7.01 -23.02 -4.22
CA ASN A 213 6.61 -21.83 -3.47
C ASN A 213 7.30 -20.60 -4.07
N LEU A 214 6.66 -19.43 -3.95
CA LEU A 214 7.20 -18.17 -4.42
C LEU A 214 7.00 -17.08 -3.37
N ASP A 215 8.10 -16.53 -2.89
CA ASP A 215 8.09 -15.38 -1.99
C ASP A 215 7.95 -14.10 -2.83
N ALA A 216 7.01 -13.25 -2.45
CA ALA A 216 6.76 -11.97 -3.10
C ALA A 216 6.63 -10.86 -2.07
N ILE A 217 7.07 -9.66 -2.46
CA ILE A 217 6.78 -8.43 -1.74
C ILE A 217 5.99 -7.52 -2.66
N VAL A 218 4.85 -7.07 -2.16
CA VAL A 218 4.00 -6.07 -2.80
C VAL A 218 4.12 -4.79 -1.98
N LEU A 219 4.37 -3.67 -2.65
CA LEU A 219 4.26 -2.35 -2.08
C LEU A 219 3.06 -1.64 -2.69
N THR A 220 2.16 -1.12 -1.87
CA THR A 220 1.09 -0.21 -2.27
C THR A 220 1.32 1.10 -1.56
N ALA A 221 1.51 2.18 -2.32
CA ALA A 221 1.76 3.48 -1.72
C ALA A 221 1.01 4.58 -2.46
N HIS A 222 0.80 5.70 -1.80
CA HIS A 222 0.18 6.86 -2.40
C HIS A 222 0.68 8.18 -1.83
N TYR A 223 0.56 9.25 -2.60
CA TYR A 223 0.71 10.61 -2.08
C TYR A 223 -0.39 11.52 -2.64
N PRO A 224 -0.90 12.46 -1.82
CA PRO A 224 -1.91 13.39 -2.27
C PRO A 224 -1.30 14.41 -3.23
N ILE A 225 -1.97 14.65 -4.35
CA ILE A 225 -1.72 15.80 -5.23
C ILE A 225 -2.40 17.02 -4.60
N ASP A 226 -3.69 16.85 -4.27
CA ASP A 226 -4.55 17.81 -3.58
C ASP A 226 -5.58 17.05 -2.72
N GLU A 227 -6.60 17.73 -2.20
CA GLU A 227 -7.66 17.13 -1.35
C GLU A 227 -8.45 15.99 -2.01
N ARG A 228 -8.51 15.97 -3.35
CA ARG A 228 -9.39 15.09 -4.14
C ARG A 228 -8.65 14.26 -5.17
N HIS A 229 -7.34 14.48 -5.34
CA HIS A 229 -6.51 13.73 -6.26
C HIS A 229 -5.27 13.21 -5.58
N LEU A 230 -4.88 11.99 -5.92
CA LEU A 230 -3.66 11.35 -5.43
C LEU A 230 -2.98 10.57 -6.54
N VAL A 231 -1.69 10.30 -6.36
CA VAL A 231 -0.98 9.28 -7.12
C VAL A 231 -1.01 8.00 -6.31
N LEU A 232 -1.48 6.91 -6.92
CA LEU A 232 -1.49 5.57 -6.37
C LEU A 232 -0.46 4.72 -7.12
N MET A 233 0.38 4.01 -6.38
CA MET A 233 1.45 3.18 -6.90
C MET A 233 1.34 1.76 -6.38
N THR A 234 1.75 0.81 -7.21
CA THR A 234 1.96 -0.57 -6.79
C THR A 234 3.25 -1.12 -7.40
N GLY A 235 4.09 -1.71 -6.55
CA GLY A 235 5.30 -2.42 -6.93
C GLY A 235 5.22 -3.87 -6.50
N VAL A 236 5.71 -4.79 -7.34
CA VAL A 236 5.87 -6.20 -6.98
C VAL A 236 7.30 -6.64 -7.25
N MET A 237 7.91 -7.32 -6.28
CA MET A 237 9.15 -8.05 -6.45
C MET A 237 8.98 -9.48 -5.97
N VAL A 238 9.72 -10.41 -6.58
CA VAL A 238 9.65 -11.84 -6.25
C VAL A 238 11.07 -12.36 -5.97
N ARG A 239 11.21 -13.31 -5.04
CA ARG A 239 12.49 -13.96 -4.77
C ARG A 239 12.69 -15.12 -5.75
N THR A 240 13.77 -15.08 -6.53
CA THR A 240 14.00 -15.98 -7.67
C THR A 240 15.48 -15.98 -8.08
N GLU A 241 15.89 -16.99 -8.84
CA GLU A 241 17.18 -17.01 -9.55
C GLU A 241 17.36 -15.77 -10.45
N GLN A 242 18.62 -15.38 -10.67
CA GLN A 242 18.97 -14.24 -11.52
C GLN A 242 19.66 -14.68 -12.82
N PRO A 243 19.19 -14.20 -14.01
CA PRO A 243 18.04 -13.33 -14.20
C PRO A 243 16.70 -14.08 -14.00
N PRO A 244 15.63 -13.41 -13.56
CA PRO A 244 14.33 -14.05 -13.39
C PRO A 244 13.83 -14.65 -14.70
N ALA A 245 13.18 -15.83 -14.61
CA ALA A 245 12.51 -16.41 -15.76
C ALA A 245 11.52 -15.39 -16.38
N PRO A 246 11.45 -15.26 -17.73
CA PRO A 246 10.58 -14.28 -18.38
C PRO A 246 9.11 -14.37 -17.95
N GLU A 247 8.65 -15.58 -17.64
CA GLU A 247 7.30 -15.85 -17.14
C GLU A 247 7.07 -15.25 -15.74
N LEU A 248 8.02 -15.37 -14.81
CA LEU A 248 7.95 -14.76 -13.48
C LEU A 248 7.94 -13.24 -13.55
N LYS A 249 8.78 -12.66 -14.43
CA LYS A 249 8.78 -11.21 -14.67
C LYS A 249 7.43 -10.71 -15.19
N THR A 250 6.83 -11.46 -16.11
CA THR A 250 5.52 -11.16 -16.69
C THR A 250 4.42 -11.31 -15.64
N ALA A 251 4.46 -12.36 -14.84
CA ALA A 251 3.53 -12.60 -13.74
C ALA A 251 3.60 -11.48 -12.69
N ALA A 252 4.80 -11.08 -12.25
CA ALA A 252 4.97 -9.97 -11.30
C ALA A 252 4.41 -8.64 -11.85
N ALA A 253 4.66 -8.33 -13.12
CA ALA A 253 4.10 -7.13 -13.77
C ALA A 253 2.58 -7.19 -13.94
N GLY A 254 2.04 -8.37 -14.27
CA GLY A 254 0.60 -8.61 -14.31
C GLY A 254 -0.03 -8.42 -12.94
N HIS A 255 0.60 -8.97 -11.90
CA HIS A 255 0.14 -8.86 -10.51
C HIS A 255 0.11 -7.39 -10.06
N ALA A 256 1.19 -6.64 -10.26
CA ALA A 256 1.24 -5.20 -9.97
C ALA A 256 0.08 -4.43 -10.63
N THR A 257 -0.19 -4.76 -11.89
CA THR A 257 -1.28 -4.14 -12.67
C THR A 257 -2.65 -4.51 -12.11
N GLN A 258 -2.84 -5.77 -11.71
CA GLN A 258 -4.11 -6.27 -11.21
C GLN A 258 -4.43 -5.73 -9.82
N ILE A 259 -3.45 -5.65 -8.91
CA ILE A 259 -3.63 -5.00 -7.61
C ILE A 259 -4.05 -3.54 -7.79
N LEU A 260 -3.33 -2.79 -8.62
CA LEU A 260 -3.64 -1.39 -8.87
C LEU A 260 -5.06 -1.21 -9.43
N ARG A 261 -5.46 -2.09 -10.36
CA ARG A 261 -6.80 -2.14 -10.94
C ARG A 261 -7.87 -2.47 -9.88
N SER A 262 -7.61 -3.44 -9.03
CA SER A 262 -8.52 -3.86 -7.95
C SER A 262 -8.80 -2.70 -7.00
N ILE A 263 -7.75 -2.05 -6.48
CA ILE A 263 -7.89 -0.92 -5.55
C ILE A 263 -8.62 0.24 -6.23
N THR A 264 -8.22 0.58 -7.46
CA THR A 264 -8.86 1.67 -8.23
C THR A 264 -10.34 1.37 -8.52
N GLY A 265 -10.67 0.12 -8.85
CA GLY A 265 -12.04 -0.33 -9.09
C GLY A 265 -12.91 -0.23 -7.84
N ALA A 266 -12.39 -0.69 -6.69
CA ALA A 266 -13.09 -0.62 -5.41
C ALA A 266 -13.38 0.83 -5.00
N VAL A 267 -12.40 1.73 -5.12
CA VAL A 267 -12.58 3.16 -4.81
C VAL A 267 -13.61 3.82 -5.73
N ARG A 268 -13.60 3.50 -7.03
CA ARG A 268 -14.62 4.00 -7.98
C ARG A 268 -16.01 3.51 -7.62
N ALA A 269 -16.17 2.22 -7.31
CA ALA A 269 -17.45 1.66 -6.89
C ALA A 269 -17.98 2.36 -5.61
N GLN A 270 -17.09 2.64 -4.64
CA GLN A 270 -17.44 3.39 -3.43
C GLN A 270 -17.91 4.83 -3.76
N LEU A 271 -17.23 5.51 -4.69
CA LEU A 271 -17.60 6.86 -5.11
C LEU A 271 -18.94 6.90 -5.84
N ASP A 272 -19.19 5.95 -6.74
CA ASP A 272 -20.43 5.84 -7.48
C ASP A 272 -21.62 5.53 -6.55
N ASP A 273 -21.43 4.62 -5.59
CA ASP A 273 -22.45 4.29 -4.58
C ASP A 273 -22.80 5.49 -3.69
N ALA A 274 -21.79 6.24 -3.22
CA ALA A 274 -22.00 7.44 -2.42
C ALA A 274 -22.73 8.55 -3.20
N ALA A 275 -22.45 8.69 -4.50
CA ALA A 275 -23.13 9.64 -5.38
C ALA A 275 -24.59 9.23 -5.64
N ALA A 276 -24.86 7.94 -5.82
CA ALA A 276 -26.20 7.41 -6.09
C ALA A 276 -27.12 7.45 -4.86
N THR A 277 -26.59 7.12 -3.68
CA THR A 277 -27.39 7.03 -2.45
C THR A 277 -27.49 8.34 -1.67
N GLY A 278 -26.60 9.31 -1.96
CA GLY A 278 -26.49 10.55 -1.17
C GLY A 278 -26.09 10.31 0.29
N CYS A 279 -25.73 9.08 0.65
CA CYS A 279 -25.45 8.64 2.00
C CYS A 279 -24.11 7.90 1.97
N ARG A 280 -23.08 8.44 2.64
CA ARG A 280 -22.00 7.56 3.09
C ARG A 280 -22.66 6.64 4.12
N ALA A 281 -22.89 5.38 3.76
CA ALA A 281 -23.57 4.42 4.64
C ALA A 281 -23.02 4.58 6.06
N ALA A 282 -23.89 4.97 6.99
CA ALA A 282 -23.55 5.11 8.40
C ALA A 282 -23.30 3.71 8.96
N ARG A 283 -22.10 3.20 8.73
CA ARG A 283 -21.64 1.93 9.30
C ARG A 283 -21.47 2.16 10.80
N GLY A 284 -21.89 1.20 11.62
CA GLY A 284 -21.82 1.31 13.08
C GLY A 284 -20.42 1.69 13.56
N ALA A 285 -20.34 2.38 14.70
CA ALA A 285 -19.09 2.84 15.31
C ALA A 285 -18.09 1.70 15.62
N SER A 286 -18.55 0.45 15.62
CA SER A 286 -17.78 -0.77 15.81
C SER A 286 -17.34 -1.47 14.52
N SER A 287 -17.61 -0.90 13.34
CA SER A 287 -17.16 -1.51 12.07
C SER A 287 -15.64 -1.39 11.91
N PRO A 288 -14.97 -2.36 11.24
CA PRO A 288 -13.54 -2.26 10.94
C PRO A 288 -13.20 -1.01 10.13
N VAL A 289 -14.11 -0.55 9.27
CA VAL A 289 -14.02 0.72 8.54
C VAL A 289 -13.99 1.91 9.50
N ALA A 290 -14.91 1.99 10.47
CA ALA A 290 -14.91 3.08 11.45
C ALA A 290 -13.65 3.07 12.33
N ALA A 291 -13.16 1.88 12.70
CA ALA A 291 -11.90 1.74 13.42
C ALA A 291 -10.69 2.18 12.59
N LEU A 292 -10.65 1.85 11.30
CA LEU A 292 -9.62 2.30 10.37
C LEU A 292 -9.63 3.82 10.22
N HIS A 293 -10.80 4.44 10.01
CA HIS A 293 -10.92 5.90 9.90
C HIS A 293 -10.48 6.61 11.19
N ARG A 294 -10.84 6.05 12.37
CA ARG A 294 -10.37 6.56 13.66
C ARG A 294 -8.86 6.48 13.76
N TRP A 295 -8.26 5.33 13.47
CA TRP A 295 -6.80 5.16 13.46
C TRP A 295 -6.13 6.12 12.47
N TYR A 296 -6.67 6.25 11.26
CA TYR A 296 -6.10 7.07 10.19
C TYR A 296 -6.16 8.57 10.49
N SER A 297 -7.15 9.00 11.29
CA SER A 297 -7.29 10.41 11.67
C SER A 297 -6.10 10.96 12.47
N GLN A 298 -5.29 10.10 13.11
CA GLN A 298 -4.10 10.52 13.86
C GLN A 298 -3.08 11.31 13.01
N PHE A 299 -3.03 11.02 11.70
CA PHE A 299 -2.09 11.67 10.79
C PHE A 299 -2.57 13.06 10.34
N PHE A 300 -3.81 13.45 10.67
CA PHE A 300 -4.43 14.72 10.28
C PHE A 300 -4.69 15.65 11.48
N VAL A 301 -4.17 15.30 12.66
CA VAL A 301 -4.16 16.16 13.85
C VAL A 301 -2.72 16.44 14.25
N ASP A 302 -2.50 17.49 15.04
CA ASP A 302 -1.17 17.76 15.56
C ASP A 302 -0.72 16.60 16.46
N GLU A 303 0.59 16.39 16.57
CA GLU A 303 1.16 15.29 17.37
C GLU A 303 0.65 15.31 18.82
N GLN A 304 0.52 16.49 19.43
CA GLN A 304 -0.03 16.64 20.77
C GLN A 304 -1.53 16.34 20.90
N ASP A 305 -2.27 16.33 19.78
CA ASP A 305 -3.71 16.11 19.72
C ASP A 305 -4.07 14.65 19.36
N VAL A 306 -3.07 13.77 19.17
CA VAL A 306 -3.29 12.34 18.95
C VAL A 306 -3.85 11.71 20.23
N SER A 307 -5.12 11.34 20.19
CA SER A 307 -5.80 10.69 21.32
C SER A 307 -5.45 9.19 21.43
N PRO A 308 -5.49 8.60 22.64
CA PRO A 308 -5.24 7.16 22.83
C PRO A 308 -6.14 6.27 21.95
N GLN A 309 -7.39 6.65 21.71
CA GLN A 309 -8.32 5.83 20.92
C GLN A 309 -7.93 5.70 19.45
N MET A 310 -7.04 6.58 18.94
CA MET A 310 -6.51 6.50 17.59
C MET A 310 -5.33 5.52 17.47
N THR A 311 -4.64 5.22 18.57
CA THR A 311 -3.40 4.42 18.58
C THR A 311 -3.50 3.14 19.41
N GLU A 312 -4.49 3.02 20.30
CA GLU A 312 -4.78 1.80 21.04
C GLU A 312 -5.07 0.63 20.11
N ARG A 313 -4.57 -0.55 20.51
CA ARG A 313 -4.71 -1.78 19.75
C ARG A 313 -6.18 -2.13 19.52
N PHE A 314 -6.56 -2.19 18.26
CA PHE A 314 -7.84 -2.69 17.79
C PHE A 314 -7.62 -3.95 16.96
N GLU A 315 -8.44 -4.98 17.18
CA GLU A 315 -8.43 -6.21 16.39
C GLU A 315 -9.83 -6.51 15.86
N TYR A 316 -9.89 -6.93 14.61
CA TYR A 316 -11.11 -7.45 13.98
C TYR A 316 -10.76 -8.70 13.20
N GLU A 317 -11.37 -9.82 13.54
CA GLU A 317 -11.18 -11.11 12.88
C GLU A 317 -12.51 -11.54 12.27
N VAL A 318 -12.47 -11.91 10.99
CA VAL A 318 -13.65 -12.45 10.31
C VAL A 318 -13.77 -13.91 10.70
N ASP A 319 -14.93 -14.31 11.20
CA ASP A 319 -15.18 -15.71 11.54
C ASP A 319 -15.31 -16.54 10.26
N THR A 320 -14.24 -17.27 9.92
CA THR A 320 -14.19 -18.18 8.77
C THR A 320 -14.65 -19.60 9.11
N THR A 321 -15.30 -19.83 10.27
CA THR A 321 -15.65 -21.20 10.70
C THR A 321 -16.90 -21.79 10.01
N MET A 322 -16.70 -22.50 8.88
CA MET A 322 -17.61 -23.52 8.29
C MET A 322 -16.79 -24.68 7.63
N PRO A 323 -17.37 -25.84 7.24
CA PRO A 323 -16.79 -27.18 7.48
C PRO A 323 -15.69 -27.59 6.49
N MET A 324 -14.48 -27.08 6.67
CA MET A 324 -13.29 -27.65 6.06
C MET A 324 -12.83 -28.90 6.83
N ASP A 325 -12.29 -29.88 6.11
CA ASP A 325 -11.71 -31.08 6.71
C ASP A 325 -10.53 -30.74 7.65
N LEU A 326 -10.34 -31.58 8.67
CA LEU A 326 -9.31 -31.39 9.69
C LEU A 326 -7.89 -31.37 9.11
N TRP A 327 -7.70 -31.91 7.91
CA TRP A 327 -6.43 -31.95 7.21
C TRP A 327 -6.04 -30.58 6.64
N THR A 328 -6.97 -29.87 5.99
CA THR A 328 -6.72 -28.50 5.48
C THR A 328 -6.44 -27.54 6.64
N ARG A 329 -7.19 -27.67 7.75
CA ARG A 329 -6.93 -26.91 8.99
C ARG A 329 -5.57 -27.23 9.61
N SER A 330 -5.12 -28.49 9.53
CA SER A 330 -3.82 -28.92 10.07
C SER A 330 -2.65 -28.34 9.28
N SER A 331 -2.74 -28.28 7.95
CA SER A 331 -1.65 -27.79 7.10
C SER A 331 -1.44 -26.29 7.27
N ALA A 332 -2.51 -25.51 7.24
CA ALA A 332 -2.53 -24.08 7.55
C ALA A 332 -1.95 -23.79 8.95
N ARG A 333 -2.47 -24.49 9.98
CA ARG A 333 -2.03 -24.31 11.37
C ARG A 333 -0.58 -24.75 11.63
N ASN A 334 -0.09 -25.79 10.94
CA ASN A 334 1.30 -26.23 11.05
C ASN A 334 2.26 -25.24 10.36
N LEU A 335 1.81 -24.53 9.32
CA LEU A 335 2.57 -23.45 8.69
C LEU A 335 2.66 -22.23 9.63
N ILE A 336 1.54 -21.85 10.26
CA ILE A 336 1.44 -20.79 11.28
C ILE A 336 2.38 -21.07 12.46
N LEU A 337 2.30 -22.26 13.07
CA LEU A 337 3.13 -22.57 14.24
C LEU A 337 4.62 -22.73 13.93
N ARG A 338 4.99 -23.05 12.67
CA ARG A 338 6.39 -23.07 12.23
C ARG A 338 6.95 -21.68 11.94
N ARG A 339 6.12 -20.71 11.52
CA ARG A 339 6.58 -19.38 11.08
C ARG A 339 6.31 -18.23 12.04
N VAL A 340 5.38 -18.35 12.99
CA VAL A 340 5.20 -17.34 14.06
C VAL A 340 6.47 -17.13 14.88
N ASN A 341 7.39 -18.11 14.92
CA ASN A 341 8.71 -17.95 15.52
C ASN A 341 9.76 -17.22 14.65
N GLY A 342 9.46 -16.87 13.39
CA GLY A 342 10.46 -16.41 12.42
C GLY A 342 10.16 -15.11 11.66
N LYS A 343 8.93 -14.58 11.72
CA LYS A 343 8.56 -13.34 11.00
C LYS A 343 7.81 -12.36 11.92
N GLN A 344 8.54 -11.75 12.84
CA GLN A 344 8.17 -10.44 13.37
C GLN A 344 9.27 -9.49 12.88
N LEU A 345 8.92 -8.55 11.99
CA LEU A 345 9.83 -7.47 11.63
C LEU A 345 10.08 -6.67 12.92
N ALA A 346 11.29 -6.80 13.45
CA ALA A 346 11.79 -6.00 14.56
C ALA A 346 11.98 -4.55 14.12
#